data_AF-A0A820CEK7-F1
#
_entry.id   AF-A0A820CEK7-F1
#
_cell.length_a   1.000
_cell.length_b   1.000
_cell.length_c   1.000
_cell.angle_alpha   90.00
_cell.angle_beta   90.00
_cell.angle_gamma   90.00
#
_symmetry.space_group_name_H-M   'P 1'
#
loop_
_entity.id
_entity.type
_entity.pdbx_description
1 polymer ?
#
loop_
_entity_poly.entity_id
_entity_poly.type
_entity_poly.pdbx_seq_one_letter_code
_entity_poly.pdbx_strand_id
1 'polypeptide(L)'
;MWVRFVGVGGTQIPTSPVPLVRCGTNAPGWYSGQMPTSGNTTINGTVCYSWTSSNCSYSNSVSVTNCGSYYVYQLSAPPTCDLRYCTDIPGVWITDTTITPVEGK
;
A
#
# COMPACT_ATOMS: atom_id res chain seq x y z
N MET A 1 16.55 -3.80 0.00
CA MET A 1 16.04 -5.16 0.29
C MET A 1 14.64 -5.28 -0.30
N TRP A 2 14.28 -6.45 -0.82
CA TRP A 2 12.94 -6.73 -1.34
C TRP A 2 12.12 -7.47 -0.29
N VAL A 3 10.88 -7.05 -0.09
CA VAL A 3 9.96 -7.63 0.89
C VAL A 3 8.62 -7.99 0.26
N ARG A 4 7.97 -9.01 0.82
CA ARG A 4 6.59 -9.40 0.49
C ARG A 4 5.76 -9.30 1.77
N PHE A 5 4.60 -8.68 1.68
CA PHE A 5 3.63 -8.68 2.77
C PHE A 5 2.79 -9.95 2.73
N VAL A 6 2.60 -10.58 3.90
CA VAL A 6 1.81 -11.80 4.08
C VAL A 6 1.01 -11.69 5.39
N GLY A 7 -0.20 -12.26 5.41
CA GLY A 7 -1.04 -12.33 6.61
C GLY A 7 -2.39 -11.63 6.45
N VAL A 8 -3.18 -11.68 7.52
CA VAL A 8 -4.57 -11.17 7.54
C VAL A 8 -4.68 -9.64 7.43
N GLY A 9 -3.60 -8.92 7.73
CA GLY A 9 -3.53 -7.46 7.62
C GLY A 9 -3.35 -6.95 6.18
N GLY A 10 -3.31 -7.84 5.19
CA GLY A 10 -3.15 -7.49 3.79
C GLY A 10 -1.85 -7.98 3.16
N THR A 11 -1.82 -7.95 1.84
CA THR A 11 -0.69 -8.46 1.02
C THR A 11 -0.12 -7.40 0.08
N GLN A 12 -0.73 -6.22 0.03
CA GLN A 12 -0.31 -5.10 -0.82
C GLN A 12 -0.39 -3.78 -0.07
N ILE A 13 0.37 -2.77 -0.49
CA ILE A 13 0.19 -1.40 -0.02
C ILE A 13 -1.12 -0.85 -0.63
N PRO A 14 -2.01 -0.20 0.14
CA PRO A 14 -3.25 0.36 -0.40
C PRO A 14 -2.95 1.37 -1.50
N THR A 15 -3.74 1.36 -2.58
CA THR A 15 -3.58 2.27 -3.74
C THR A 15 -4.46 3.52 -3.64
N SER A 16 -5.06 3.75 -2.48
CA SER A 16 -5.89 4.91 -2.17
C SER A 16 -5.51 5.49 -0.80
N PRO A 17 -5.78 6.79 -0.57
CA PRO A 17 -5.50 7.42 0.73
C PRO A 17 -6.12 6.68 1.91
N VAL A 18 -5.30 6.44 2.94
CA VAL A 18 -5.74 5.83 4.19
C VAL A 18 -6.06 6.94 5.22
N PRO A 19 -7.19 6.87 5.95
CA PRO A 19 -7.51 7.83 7.00
C PRO A 19 -6.44 7.88 8.10
N LEU A 20 -6.23 9.06 8.69
CA LEU A 20 -5.27 9.25 9.78
C LEU A 20 -5.49 8.28 10.95
N VAL A 21 -4.41 8.01 11.71
CA VAL A 21 -4.45 7.13 12.90
C VAL A 21 -4.95 5.72 12.53
N ARG A 22 -4.28 5.10 11.55
CA ARG A 22 -4.52 3.73 11.08
C ARG A 22 -3.18 3.01 10.94
N CYS A 23 -3.22 1.67 10.81
CA CYS A 23 -2.01 0.84 10.67
C CYS A 23 -0.98 1.04 11.81
N GLY A 24 -1.47 1.40 13.00
CA GLY A 24 -0.63 1.67 14.17
C GLY A 24 0.25 2.92 14.07
N THR A 25 -0.10 3.89 13.22
CA THR A 25 0.69 5.11 13.01
C THR A 25 -0.19 6.34 12.88
N ASN A 26 0.38 7.53 13.11
CA ASN A 26 -0.32 8.80 12.92
C ASN A 26 -0.51 9.12 11.42
N ALA A 27 0.53 8.89 10.60
CA ALA A 27 0.52 9.12 9.16
C ALA A 27 0.62 7.81 8.37
N PRO A 28 -0.51 7.23 7.93
CA PRO A 28 -0.47 6.01 7.15
C PRO A 28 -0.02 6.26 5.71
N GLY A 29 0.83 5.36 5.21
CA GLY A 29 1.35 5.36 3.85
C GLY A 29 0.48 4.57 2.88
N TRP A 30 0.26 5.11 1.68
CA TRP A 30 -0.45 4.49 0.56
C TRP A 30 0.31 4.71 -0.75
N TYR A 31 0.17 3.81 -1.71
CA TYR A 31 0.85 3.85 -3.00
C TYR A 31 0.11 4.79 -3.96
N SER A 32 0.73 5.92 -4.30
CA SER A 32 0.16 6.97 -5.15
C SER A 32 0.45 6.73 -6.62
N GLY A 33 -0.12 5.66 -7.18
CA GLY A 33 0.06 5.31 -8.58
C GLY A 33 -0.66 4.02 -8.93
N GLN A 34 -0.50 3.60 -10.19
CA GLN A 34 -1.03 2.31 -10.62
C GLN A 34 -0.04 1.20 -10.29
N MET A 35 -0.55 0.09 -9.75
CA MET A 35 0.24 -1.12 -9.52
C MET A 35 0.60 -1.78 -10.88
N PRO A 36 1.74 -2.48 -10.98
CA PRO A 36 2.08 -3.21 -12.21
C PRO A 36 1.04 -4.32 -12.45
N THR A 37 0.47 -4.35 -13.64
CA THR A 37 -0.55 -5.35 -14.04
C THR A 37 0.07 -6.56 -14.73
N SER A 38 1.15 -6.34 -15.49
CA SER A 38 1.89 -7.40 -16.16
C SER A 38 2.82 -8.14 -15.19
N GLY A 39 2.80 -9.47 -15.25
CA GLY A 39 3.73 -10.31 -14.48
C GLY A 39 5.19 -10.02 -14.82
N ASN A 40 6.06 -10.22 -13.83
CA ASN A 40 7.50 -9.96 -13.84
C ASN A 40 7.89 -8.52 -14.23
N THR A 41 6.95 -7.58 -14.12
CA THR A 41 7.20 -6.16 -14.41
C THR A 41 7.50 -5.41 -13.13
N THR A 42 8.62 -4.70 -13.10
CA THR A 42 9.02 -3.80 -12.01
C THR A 42 8.76 -2.37 -12.43
N ILE A 43 8.06 -1.61 -11.60
CA ILE A 43 7.88 -0.16 -11.77
C ILE A 43 8.37 0.59 -10.54
N ASN A 44 8.82 1.82 -10.76
CA ASN A 44 9.06 2.77 -9.68
C ASN A 44 7.76 3.52 -9.41
N GLY A 45 7.45 3.70 -8.13
CA GLY A 45 6.31 4.47 -7.70
C GLY A 45 6.62 5.22 -6.41
N THR A 46 5.57 5.85 -5.90
CA THR A 46 5.66 6.72 -4.74
C THR A 46 4.69 6.22 -3.69
N VAL A 47 5.14 6.13 -2.44
CA VAL A 47 4.25 6.03 -1.30
C VAL A 47 4.07 7.42 -0.72
N CYS A 48 2.81 7.83 -0.62
CA CYS A 48 2.36 9.06 0.00
C CYS A 48 1.90 8.78 1.43
N TYR A 49 2.17 9.69 2.36
CA TYR A 49 1.68 9.62 3.73
C TYR A 49 0.67 10.73 3.99
N SER A 50 -0.50 10.33 4.49
CA SER A 50 -1.57 11.27 4.84
C SER A 50 -1.27 11.99 6.16
N TRP A 51 -1.43 13.31 6.18
CA TRP A 51 -1.32 14.15 7.37
C TRP A 51 -2.44 15.20 7.41
N THR A 52 -2.45 16.04 8.45
CA THR A 52 -3.53 17.00 8.76
C THR A 52 -4.04 17.85 7.60
N SER A 53 -3.17 18.24 6.66
CA SER A 53 -3.52 19.15 5.55
C SER A 53 -3.59 18.49 4.18
N SER A 54 -3.12 17.25 4.02
CA SER A 54 -3.03 16.59 2.72
C SER A 54 -2.94 15.08 2.86
N ASN A 55 -3.47 14.36 1.87
CA ASN A 55 -3.29 12.92 1.77
C ASN A 55 -1.86 12.51 1.32
N CYS A 56 -1.00 13.47 0.98
CA CYS A 56 0.39 13.24 0.60
C CYS A 56 1.30 14.37 1.11
N SER A 57 1.38 14.56 2.43
CA SER A 57 2.27 15.56 3.04
C SER A 57 3.73 15.12 3.06
N TYR A 58 3.97 13.81 3.11
CA TYR A 58 5.28 13.19 2.97
C TYR A 58 5.24 12.13 1.90
N SER A 59 6.39 11.82 1.33
CA SER A 59 6.48 10.71 0.39
C SER A 59 7.89 10.11 0.35
N ASN A 60 7.98 8.91 -0.19
CA ASN A 60 9.25 8.33 -0.62
C ASN A 60 9.04 7.42 -1.84
N SER A 61 10.11 7.26 -2.61
CA SER A 61 10.12 6.35 -3.75
C SER A 61 10.21 4.90 -3.28
N VAL A 62 9.51 4.02 -4.00
CA VAL A 62 9.56 2.56 -3.85
C VAL A 62 9.62 1.92 -5.23
N SER A 63 10.09 0.68 -5.30
CA SER A 63 9.92 -0.15 -6.50
C SER A 63 8.98 -1.29 -6.18
N VAL A 64 8.11 -1.65 -7.10
CA VAL A 64 7.16 -2.76 -6.95
C VAL A 64 7.23 -3.66 -8.17
N THR A 65 7.27 -4.96 -7.92
CA THR A 65 7.24 -6.00 -8.96
C THR A 65 6.00 -6.85 -8.80
N ASN A 66 5.27 -7.07 -9.89
CA ASN A 66 4.19 -8.06 -9.92
C ASN A 66 4.76 -9.44 -10.23
N CYS A 67 4.65 -10.40 -9.30
CA CYS A 67 5.14 -11.78 -9.49
C CYS A 67 4.02 -12.74 -9.95
N GLY A 68 2.91 -12.21 -10.47
CA GLY A 68 1.73 -12.95 -10.91
C GLY A 68 0.69 -13.11 -9.80
N SER A 69 1.06 -13.77 -8.69
CA SER A 69 0.15 -14.05 -7.56
C SER A 69 0.38 -13.19 -6.32
N TYR A 70 1.44 -12.40 -6.30
CA TYR A 70 1.77 -11.48 -5.21
C TYR A 70 2.65 -10.34 -5.72
N TYR A 71 2.78 -9.30 -4.90
CA TYR A 71 3.70 -8.20 -5.16
C TYR A 71 4.91 -8.28 -4.21
N VAL A 72 6.06 -7.87 -4.71
CA VAL A 72 7.25 -7.62 -3.90
C VAL A 72 7.65 -6.17 -4.02
N TYR A 73 8.15 -5.60 -2.92
CA TYR A 73 8.44 -4.19 -2.81
C TYR A 73 9.88 -3.97 -2.39
N GLN A 74 10.57 -3.05 -3.05
CA GLN A 74 11.79 -2.44 -2.55
C GLN A 74 11.40 -1.14 -1.85
N LEU A 75 11.39 -1.18 -0.52
CA LEU A 75 10.97 -0.05 0.30
C LEU A 75 12.16 0.81 0.71
N SER A 76 11.90 2.10 0.80
CA SER A 76 12.79 3.06 1.46
C SER A 76 12.34 3.25 2.91
N ALA A 77 13.24 3.68 3.81
CA ALA A 77 12.80 4.07 5.15
C ALA A 77 11.85 5.28 5.06
N PRO A 78 10.75 5.32 5.83
CA PRO A 78 9.90 6.49 5.87
C PRO A 78 10.69 7.74 6.33
N PRO A 79 10.43 8.93 5.76
CA PRO A 79 11.20 10.14 6.06
C PRO A 79 11.16 10.63 7.53
N THR A 80 10.09 10.32 8.27
CA THR A 80 9.92 10.72 9.68
C THR A 80 9.33 9.58 10.52
N CYS A 81 9.40 9.68 11.85
CA CYS A 81 9.05 8.61 12.79
C CYS A 81 7.55 8.29 12.88
N ASP A 82 6.67 9.23 12.52
CA ASP A 82 5.21 9.09 12.58
C ASP A 82 4.60 8.43 11.34
N LEU A 83 5.44 7.95 10.42
CA LEU A 83 5.05 7.40 9.13
C LEU A 83 5.23 5.88 9.12
N ARG A 84 4.25 5.13 8.62
CA ARG A 84 4.38 3.69 8.37
C ARG A 84 3.66 3.28 7.09
N TYR A 85 4.18 2.26 6.43
CA TYR A 85 3.50 1.60 5.32
C TYR A 85 2.27 0.85 5.83
N CYS A 86 1.09 1.14 5.28
CA CYS A 86 -0.07 0.28 5.47
C CYS A 86 -0.01 -0.93 4.54
N THR A 87 -0.75 -1.97 4.93
CA THR A 87 -1.09 -3.09 4.06
C THR A 87 -2.61 -3.19 3.97
N ASP A 88 -3.09 -3.72 2.85
CA ASP A 88 -4.50 -3.91 2.55
C ASP A 88 -4.73 -5.22 1.78
N ILE A 89 -5.97 -5.69 1.81
CA ILE A 89 -6.41 -6.90 1.10
C ILE A 89 -6.80 -6.49 -0.32
N PRO A 90 -6.11 -7.00 -1.36
CA PRO A 90 -6.37 -6.61 -2.73
C PRO A 90 -7.79 -6.99 -3.15
N GLY A 91 -8.51 -6.05 -3.74
CA GLY A 91 -9.87 -6.27 -4.24
C GLY A 91 -10.97 -6.23 -3.15
N VAL A 92 -10.63 -6.10 -1.87
CA VAL A 92 -11.64 -5.97 -0.80
C VAL A 92 -11.74 -4.52 -0.36
N TRP A 93 -12.86 -3.87 -0.64
CA TRP A 93 -13.14 -2.53 -0.10
C TRP A 93 -13.78 -2.66 1.27
N ILE A 94 -13.10 -2.20 2.34
CA ILE A 94 -13.60 -2.27 3.72
C ILE A 94 -14.68 -1.19 4.01
N THR A 95 -15.61 -1.01 3.07
CA THR A 95 -16.89 -0.31 3.32
C THR A 95 -18.00 -1.28 3.69
N ASP A 96 -17.81 -2.57 3.45
CA ASP A 96 -18.79 -3.59 3.81
C ASP A 96 -18.31 -4.34 5.07
N THR A 97 -19.10 -4.28 6.14
CA THR A 97 -18.85 -5.02 7.39
C THR A 97 -19.06 -6.53 7.20
N THR A 98 -19.41 -6.95 5.97
CA THR A 98 -19.46 -8.34 5.56
C THR A 98 -18.33 -8.63 4.57
N ILE A 99 -17.43 -9.53 4.94
CA ILE A 99 -16.35 -10.00 4.07
C ILE A 99 -17.01 -10.84 2.96
N THR A 100 -17.44 -10.22 1.87
CA THR A 100 -17.76 -10.95 0.63
C THR A 100 -16.58 -10.83 -0.32
N PRO A 101 -15.93 -11.94 -0.71
CA PRO A 101 -14.97 -11.94 -1.79
C PRO A 101 -15.62 -11.40 -3.06
N VAL A 102 -15.02 -10.40 -3.70
CA VAL A 102 -15.36 -10.09 -5.10
C VAL A 102 -14.86 -11.25 -5.96
N GLU A 103 -15.77 -12.12 -6.38
CA GLU A 103 -15.49 -13.02 -7.49
C GLU A 103 -15.25 -12.19 -8.75
N GLY A 104 -14.08 -12.43 -9.34
CA GLY A 104 -13.63 -11.75 -10.54
C GLY A 104 -14.62 -11.89 -11.69
N LYS A 105 -14.74 -10.81 -12.46
CA LYS A 105 -15.28 -10.84 -13.81
C LYS A 105 -14.18 -11.24 -14.79
#